data_AF-A0A8B2NUT3-F1
#
_entry.id   AF-A0A8B2NUT3-F1
#
_cell.length_a   1.000
_cell.length_b   1.000
_cell.length_c   1.000
_cell.angle_alpha   90.00
_cell.angle_beta   90.00
_cell.angle_gamma   90.00
#
_symmetry.space_group_name_H-M   'P 1'
#
loop_
_entity.id
_entity.type
_entity.pdbx_description
1 polymer ?
#
loop_
_entity_poly.entity_id
_entity_poly.type
_entity_poly.pdbx_seq_one_letter_code
_entity_poly.pdbx_strand_id
1 'polypeptide(L)'
;MARIPVSKSAIAKIGQAFGEAANNPEKREAFRADPAAYLRACGVSEESLEGLNVVLHEDDDSTLHLVLPAKVDETRLAVQDQDYLKMLGTMAVLGCCRPVR
;
A
#
# COMPACT_ATOMS: atom_id res chain seq x y z
N MET A 1 11.32 -7.13 -7.65
CA MET A 1 10.13 -6.28 -7.37
C MET A 1 9.00 -6.72 -8.27
N ALA A 2 7.94 -7.31 -7.70
CA ALA A 2 6.71 -7.57 -8.43
C ALA A 2 6.13 -6.22 -8.89
N ARG A 3 5.88 -6.08 -10.19
CA ARG A 3 5.30 -4.86 -10.76
C ARG A 3 3.79 -5.02 -10.72
N ILE A 4 3.10 -4.18 -9.94
CA ILE A 4 1.64 -4.06 -10.03
C ILE A 4 1.34 -3.54 -11.45
N PRO A 5 0.51 -4.22 -12.24
CA PRO A 5 0.21 -3.80 -13.60
C PRO A 5 -0.76 -2.62 -13.57
N VAL A 6 -0.23 -1.43 -13.24
CA VAL A 6 -0.95 -0.16 -13.34
C VAL A 6 -0.45 0.61 -14.55
N SER A 7 -1.38 1.20 -15.29
CA SER A 7 -1.05 2.08 -16.41
C SER A 7 -0.20 3.26 -15.92
N LYS A 8 0.84 3.65 -16.66
CA LYS A 8 1.73 4.76 -16.25
C LYS A 8 0.97 6.07 -16.02
N SER A 9 -0.11 6.28 -16.76
CA SER A 9 -1.01 7.44 -16.63
C SER A 9 -1.82 7.43 -15.33
N ALA A 10 -2.10 6.27 -14.74
CA ALA A 10 -2.81 6.16 -13.47
C ALA A 10 -1.92 6.48 -12.26
N ILE A 11 -0.61 6.25 -12.35
CA ILE A 11 0.34 6.40 -11.22
C ILE A 11 0.27 7.80 -10.59
N ALA A 12 0.32 8.85 -11.41
CA ALA A 12 0.27 10.23 -10.92
C ALA A 12 -1.05 10.54 -10.20
N LYS A 13 -2.18 10.06 -10.75
CA LYS A 13 -3.51 10.27 -10.17
C LYS A 13 -3.69 9.52 -8.86
N ILE A 14 -3.21 8.28 -8.79
CA ILE A 14 -3.21 7.49 -7.55
C ILE A 14 -2.38 8.19 -6.48
N GLY A 15 -1.19 8.69 -6.84
CA GLY A 15 -0.33 9.45 -5.93
C GLY A 15 -1.01 10.71 -5.40
N GLN A 16 -1.71 11.46 -6.27
CA GLN A 16 -2.49 12.62 -5.86
C GLN A 16 -3.64 12.24 -4.92
N ALA A 17 -4.42 11.21 -5.27
CA ALA A 17 -5.54 10.72 -4.46
C ALA A 17 -5.09 10.32 -3.04
N PHE A 18 -3.93 9.66 -2.94
CA PHE A 18 -3.28 9.33 -1.67
C PHE A 18 -2.85 10.58 -0.90
N GLY A 19 -2.21 11.53 -1.57
CA GLY A 19 -1.80 12.79 -0.94
C GLY A 19 -2.98 13.58 -0.37
N GLU A 20 -4.11 13.59 -1.07
CA GLU A 20 -5.33 14.25 -0.59
C GLU A 20 -5.96 13.51 0.60
N ALA A 21 -6.03 12.18 0.55
CA ALA A 21 -6.55 11.36 1.66
C ALA A 21 -5.66 11.45 2.91
N ALA A 22 -4.34 11.55 2.74
CA ALA A 22 -3.41 11.70 3.86
C ALA A 22 -3.60 13.01 4.65
N ASN A 23 -4.07 14.07 3.98
CA ASN A 23 -4.22 15.40 4.58
C ASN A 23 -5.66 15.76 4.96
N ASN A 24 -6.66 14.96 4.56
CA ASN A 24 -8.07 15.21 4.85
C ASN A 24 -8.72 13.97 5.50
N PRO A 25 -9.16 14.06 6.77
CA PRO A 25 -9.78 12.95 7.49
C PRO A 25 -11.02 12.35 6.81
N GLU A 26 -11.89 13.18 6.20
CA GLU A 26 -13.10 12.71 5.53
C GLU A 26 -12.75 11.93 4.26
N LYS A 27 -11.78 12.42 3.49
CA LYS A 27 -11.28 11.72 2.30
C LYS A 27 -10.56 10.43 2.67
N ARG A 28 -9.85 10.41 3.79
CA ARG A 28 -9.21 9.20 4.33
C ARG A 28 -10.25 8.12 4.64
N GLU A 29 -11.33 8.50 5.31
CA GLU A 29 -12.40 7.56 5.64
C GLU A 29 -13.13 7.06 4.39
N ALA A 30 -13.40 7.94 3.43
CA ALA A 30 -13.93 7.55 2.13
C ALA A 30 -13.01 6.57 1.38
N PHE A 31 -11.70 6.79 1.46
CA PHE A 31 -10.71 5.92 0.84
C PHE A 31 -10.63 4.55 1.55
N ARG A 32 -10.78 4.50 2.87
CA ARG A 32 -10.86 3.25 3.65
C ARG A 32 -12.14 2.45 3.35
N ALA A 33 -13.27 3.13 3.19
CA ALA A 33 -14.56 2.47 3.00
C ALA A 33 -14.67 1.76 1.65
N ASP A 34 -14.26 2.42 0.56
CA ASP A 34 -14.20 1.81 -0.78
C ASP A 34 -13.03 2.38 -1.59
N PRO A 35 -11.86 1.70 -1.56
CA PRO A 35 -10.68 2.17 -2.25
C PRO A 35 -10.85 2.34 -3.76
N ALA A 36 -11.57 1.42 -4.39
CA ALA A 36 -11.77 1.45 -5.83
C ALA A 36 -12.71 2.60 -6.21
N ALA A 37 -13.79 2.82 -5.45
CA ALA A 37 -14.69 3.95 -5.71
C ALA A 37 -14.02 5.30 -5.48
N TYR A 38 -13.20 5.43 -4.44
CA TYR A 38 -12.45 6.65 -4.19
C TYR A 38 -11.46 6.96 -5.34
N LEU A 39 -10.69 5.96 -5.79
CA LEU A 39 -9.77 6.13 -6.91
C LEU A 39 -10.50 6.48 -8.23
N ARG A 40 -11.69 5.91 -8.47
CA ARG A 40 -12.57 6.29 -9.59
C ARG A 40 -12.99 7.76 -9.48
N ALA A 41 -13.40 8.21 -8.30
CA ALA A 41 -13.77 9.60 -8.05
C ALA A 41 -12.60 10.58 -8.27
N CYS A 42 -11.37 10.15 -7.98
CA CYS A 42 -10.14 10.89 -8.27
C CYS A 42 -9.70 10.82 -9.76
N GLY A 43 -10.48 10.18 -10.63
CA GLY A 43 -10.26 10.17 -12.06
C GLY A 43 -9.30 9.08 -12.56
N VAL A 44 -9.05 8.03 -11.78
CA VAL A 44 -8.42 6.80 -12.28
C VAL A 44 -9.43 6.07 -13.16
N SER A 45 -9.01 5.66 -14.37
CA SER A 45 -9.90 4.98 -15.31
C SER A 45 -10.32 3.62 -14.79
N GLU A 46 -11.55 3.22 -15.11
CA GLU A 46 -12.11 1.92 -14.74
C GLU A 46 -11.27 0.77 -15.30
N GLU A 47 -10.80 0.87 -16.55
CA GLU A 47 -9.86 -0.07 -17.17
C GLU A 47 -8.57 -0.28 -16.36
N SER A 48 -8.10 0.74 -15.63
CA SER A 48 -6.90 0.62 -14.79
C SER A 48 -7.18 -0.02 -13.43
N LEU A 49 -8.45 -0.12 -13.03
CA LEU A 49 -8.90 -0.70 -11.77
C LEU A 49 -9.58 -2.05 -11.97
N GLU A 50 -9.97 -2.38 -13.21
CA GLU A 50 -10.65 -3.61 -13.56
C GLU A 50 -9.78 -4.84 -13.22
N GLY A 51 -10.36 -5.78 -12.49
CA GLY A 51 -9.66 -6.99 -12.02
C GLY A 51 -8.65 -6.77 -10.89
N LEU A 52 -8.46 -5.54 -10.41
CA LEU A 52 -7.61 -5.27 -9.25
C LEU A 52 -8.42 -5.34 -7.95
N ASN A 53 -8.02 -6.23 -7.05
CA ASN A 53 -8.49 -6.19 -5.67
C ASN A 53 -7.66 -5.19 -4.86
N VAL A 54 -8.13 -3.95 -4.79
CA VAL A 54 -7.44 -2.88 -4.05
C VAL A 54 -7.90 -2.90 -2.60
N VAL A 55 -6.98 -3.26 -1.70
CA VAL A 55 -7.20 -3.23 -0.25
C VAL A 55 -6.31 -2.14 0.34
N LEU A 56 -6.90 -1.28 1.18
CA LEU A 56 -6.18 -0.24 1.88
C LEU A 56 -5.85 -0.72 3.30
N HIS A 57 -4.57 -0.71 3.64
CA HIS A 57 -4.08 -0.89 4.99
C HIS A 57 -3.39 0.40 5.44
N GLU A 58 -3.74 0.88 6.63
CA GLU A 58 -3.13 2.08 7.21
C GLU A 58 -2.29 1.66 8.41
N ASP A 59 -1.07 2.16 8.44
CA ASP A 59 -0.18 1.99 9.57
C ASP A 59 -0.61 2.88 10.73
N ASP A 60 -0.47 2.37 11.94
CA ASP A 60 -0.67 3.12 13.17
C ASP A 60 0.59 3.02 14.07
N ASP A 61 0.54 3.66 15.23
CA ASP A 61 1.69 3.70 16.16
C ASP A 61 2.12 2.32 16.67
N SER A 62 1.26 1.31 16.53
CA SER A 62 1.46 -0.05 17.01
C SER A 62 1.60 -1.10 15.89
N THR A 63 1.21 -0.76 14.67
CA THR A 63 1.03 -1.69 13.56
C THR A 63 1.61 -1.15 12.27
N LEU A 64 2.55 -1.90 11.69
CA LEU A 64 3.11 -1.65 10.36
C LEU A 64 2.68 -2.77 9.40
N HIS A 65 2.16 -2.39 8.24
CA HIS A 65 1.74 -3.31 7.19
C HIS A 65 2.81 -3.42 6.11
N LEU A 66 3.20 -4.65 5.77
CA LEU A 66 4.17 -4.93 4.73
C LEU A 66 3.52 -5.73 3.60
N VAL A 67 3.71 -5.25 2.37
CA VAL A 67 3.23 -5.96 1.17
C VAL A 67 4.38 -6.80 0.61
N LEU A 68 4.22 -8.12 0.67
CA LEU A 68 5.20 -9.08 0.17
C LEU A 68 4.68 -9.81 -1.08
N PRO A 69 5.52 -10.01 -2.11
CA PRO A 69 5.17 -10.84 -3.25
C PRO A 69 5.12 -12.32 -2.84
N ALA A 70 3.90 -12.81 -2.58
CA ALA A 70 3.64 -14.15 -2.05
C ALA A 70 4.51 -15.26 -2.68
N LYS A 71 4.57 -15.35 -4.01
CA LYS A 71 5.30 -16.42 -4.72
C LYS A 71 6.83 -16.37 -4.60
N VAL A 72 7.40 -15.22 -4.26
CA VAL A 72 8.86 -15.05 -4.17
C VAL A 72 9.33 -15.42 -2.77
N ASP A 73 8.54 -15.07 -1.76
CA ASP A 73 8.93 -15.19 -0.35
C ASP A 73 8.25 -16.36 0.37
N GLU A 74 7.38 -17.11 -0.32
CA GLU A 74 6.59 -18.24 0.22
C GLU A 74 7.44 -19.23 1.02
N THR A 75 8.57 -19.67 0.46
CA THR A 75 9.45 -20.66 1.09
C THR A 75 10.07 -20.14 2.39
N ARG A 76 10.43 -18.86 2.45
CA ARG A 76 11.07 -18.23 3.61
C ARG A 76 10.06 -17.93 4.72
N LEU A 77 8.84 -17.55 4.33
CA LEU A 77 7.72 -17.36 5.24
C LEU A 77 7.25 -18.70 5.83
N ALA A 78 7.18 -19.75 5.03
CA ALA A 78 6.73 -21.08 5.46
C ALA A 78 7.62 -21.70 6.55
N VAL A 79 8.93 -21.45 6.49
CA VAL A 79 9.89 -21.94 7.50
C VAL A 79 10.08 -20.97 8.68
N GLN A 80 9.33 -19.86 8.72
CA GLN A 80 9.48 -18.80 9.73
C GLN A 80 10.94 -18.37 9.93
N ASP A 81 11.65 -18.13 8.82
CA ASP A 81 13.05 -17.68 8.81
C ASP A 81 13.17 -16.39 9.63
N GLN A 82 13.71 -16.53 10.85
CA GLN A 82 13.79 -15.43 11.83
C GLN A 82 14.71 -14.30 11.34
N ASP A 83 15.77 -14.63 10.62
CA ASP A 83 16.68 -13.62 10.07
C ASP A 83 16.01 -12.82 8.95
N TYR A 84 15.19 -13.49 8.13
CA TYR A 84 14.37 -12.83 7.11
C TYR A 84 13.30 -11.93 7.73
N LEU A 85 12.56 -12.41 8.72
CA LEU A 85 11.54 -11.61 9.41
C LEU A 85 12.15 -10.41 10.16
N LYS A 86 13.32 -10.60 10.78
CA LYS A 86 14.07 -9.52 11.42
C LYS A 86 14.57 -8.51 10.41
N MET A 87 15.07 -8.95 9.25
CA MET A 87 15.44 -8.05 8.16
C MET A 87 14.23 -7.24 7.68
N LEU A 88 13.09 -7.88 7.44
CA LEU A 88 11.86 -7.20 7.03
C LEU A 88 11.40 -6.16 8.06
N GLY A 89 11.35 -6.53 9.34
CA GLY A 89 11.01 -5.60 10.42
C GLY A 89 12.02 -4.44 10.53
N THR A 90 13.31 -4.73 10.36
CA THR A 90 14.37 -3.70 10.37
C THR A 90 14.23 -2.75 9.19
N MET A 91 13.93 -3.24 7.98
CA MET A 91 13.67 -2.41 6.80
C MET A 91 12.39 -1.59 6.95
N ALA A 92 11.34 -2.17 7.53
CA ALA A 92 10.07 -1.49 7.77
C ALA A 92 10.24 -0.34 8.76
N VAL A 93 10.89 -0.60 9.90
CA VAL A 93 11.12 0.41 10.93
C VAL A 93 12.15 1.42 10.45
N LEU A 94 13.36 1.01 10.08
CA LEU A 94 14.44 1.95 9.74
C LEU A 94 14.27 2.62 8.36
N GLY A 95 13.60 1.97 7.40
CA GLY A 95 13.35 2.52 6.08
C GLY A 95 12.16 3.47 6.01
N CYS A 96 11.21 3.36 6.95
CA CYS A 96 10.01 4.21 7.01
C CYS A 96 9.96 5.13 8.24
N CYS A 97 10.95 5.08 9.14
CA CYS A 97 11.09 6.04 10.24
C CYS A 97 11.25 7.47 9.71
N ARG A 98 10.10 8.15 9.54
CA ARG A 98 10.01 9.62 9.58
C ARG A 98 10.68 10.08 10.88
N PRO A 99 11.54 11.11 10.85
CA PRO A 99 11.87 11.82 12.09
C PRO A 99 10.56 12.40 12.63
N VAL A 100 10.10 11.87 13.76
CA VAL A 100 9.07 12.50 14.57
C VAL A 100 9.67 13.80 15.10
N ARG A 101 9.08 14.93 14.71
CA ARG A 101 9.38 16.24 15.30
C ARG A 101 8.73 16.36 16.66
#